data_AF-A0A2L2Z2C2-F1
#
_entry.id   AF-A0A2L2Z2C2-F1
#
_cell.length_a   1.000
_cell.length_b   1.000
_cell.length_c   1.000
_cell.angle_alpha   90.00
_cell.angle_beta   90.00
_cell.angle_gamma   90.00
#
_symmetry.space_group_name_H-M   'P 1'
#
loop_
_entity.id
_entity.type
_entity.pdbx_description
1 polymer ?
#
loop_
_entity_poly.entity_id
_entity_poly.type
_entity_poly.pdbx_seq_one_letter_code
_entity_poly.pdbx_strand_id
1 'polypeptide(L)'
;LVNDGFGMALASLYVKQEFNEEIESEIKSLITSLKQAFMGGIRHITWLDPETRVSCEEKVESMTTKLGFPRYILDPVQLDTDYAGLEISEEHFLNNILKMNRYEVIKELTKMTRTVDKEKDWFVQPLVVNAFYEATGNAVIFPVGILRSPIFTPDRPKYLNFGMLGVVIG
;
A
#
# COMPACT_ATOMS: atom_id res chain seq x y z
N LEU A 1 -3.55 2.75 -19.18
CA LEU A 1 -2.38 2.26 -19.95
C LEU A 1 -1.06 2.55 -19.27
N VAL A 2 -0.63 3.82 -19.15
CA VAL A 2 0.64 4.13 -18.47
C VAL A 2 0.59 3.73 -16.99
N ASN A 3 -0.49 4.08 -16.27
CA ASN A 3 -0.64 3.63 -14.89
C ASN A 3 -0.75 2.10 -14.77
N ASP A 4 -1.47 1.45 -15.68
CA ASP A 4 -1.69 0.00 -15.62
C ASP A 4 -0.39 -0.80 -15.84
N GLY A 5 0.50 -0.34 -16.74
CA GLY A 5 1.76 -1.03 -17.04
C GLY A 5 3.01 -0.47 -16.34
N PHE A 6 3.01 0.81 -15.99
CA PHE A 6 4.14 1.52 -15.39
C PHE A 6 3.81 2.13 -14.02
N GLY A 7 2.84 1.55 -13.30
CA GLY A 7 2.36 2.11 -12.04
C GLY A 7 3.45 2.35 -10.99
N MET A 8 4.43 1.44 -10.87
CA MET A 8 5.57 1.62 -9.94
C MET A 8 6.53 2.73 -10.40
N ALA A 9 6.82 2.81 -11.70
CA ALA A 9 7.65 3.88 -12.24
C ALA A 9 7.00 5.26 -12.09
N LEU A 10 5.70 5.36 -12.38
CA LEU A 10 4.94 6.59 -12.19
C LEU A 10 4.87 6.99 -10.71
N ALA A 11 4.69 6.02 -9.81
CA ALA A 11 4.73 6.24 -8.38
C ALA A 11 6.09 6.77 -7.92
N SER A 12 7.20 6.24 -8.44
CA SER A 12 8.56 6.74 -8.13
C SER A 12 8.70 8.23 -8.44
N LEU A 13 8.20 8.66 -9.60
CA LEU A 13 8.19 10.07 -9.99
C LEU A 13 7.34 10.92 -9.06
N TYR A 14 6.11 10.49 -8.77
CA TYR A 14 5.19 11.20 -7.89
C TYR A 14 5.74 11.37 -6.47
N VAL A 15 6.25 10.29 -5.89
CA VAL A 15 6.76 10.25 -4.52
C VAL A 15 7.96 11.15 -4.36
N LYS A 16 8.89 11.16 -5.32
CA LYS A 16 10.07 12.04 -5.29
C LYS A 16 9.71 13.53 -5.26
N GLN A 17 8.54 13.89 -5.77
CA GLN A 17 8.07 15.27 -5.83
C GLN A 17 7.21 15.65 -4.62
N GLU A 18 6.29 14.79 -4.21
CA GLU A 18 5.18 15.17 -3.31
C GLU A 18 5.24 14.51 -1.92
N PHE A 19 5.98 13.41 -1.76
CA PHE A 19 5.97 12.65 -0.51
C PHE A 19 7.14 13.03 0.41
N ASN A 20 6.83 13.42 1.64
CA ASN A 20 7.82 13.76 2.66
C ASN A 20 7.73 12.81 3.88
N GLU A 21 8.81 12.72 4.65
CA GLU A 21 8.88 11.83 5.82
C GLU A 21 7.99 12.28 6.99
N GLU A 22 7.70 13.57 7.07
CA GLU A 22 6.86 14.16 8.12
C GLU A 22 5.40 13.69 8.01
N ILE A 23 4.82 13.75 6.81
CA ILE A 23 3.50 13.21 6.49
C ILE A 23 3.43 11.73 6.83
N GLU A 24 4.48 10.97 6.49
CA GLU A 24 4.55 9.55 6.81
C GLU A 24 4.50 9.30 8.33
N SER A 25 5.25 10.09 9.10
CA SER A 25 5.29 10.00 10.57
C SER A 25 3.92 10.32 11.20
N GLU A 26 3.25 11.38 10.73
CA GLU A 26 1.92 11.75 11.21
C GLU A 26 0.89 10.65 10.95
N ILE A 27 0.89 10.08 9.74
CA ILE A 27 -0.03 9.00 9.39
C ILE A 27 0.25 7.74 10.20
N LYS A 28 1.53 7.37 10.40
CA LYS A 28 1.91 6.25 11.27
C LYS A 28 1.42 6.45 12.71
N SER A 29 1.51 7.66 13.24
CA SER A 29 0.98 8.00 14.56
C SER A 29 -0.53 7.82 14.63
N LEU A 30 -1.25 8.25 13.60
CA LEU A 30 -2.71 8.10 13.50
C LEU A 30 -3.11 6.62 13.42
N ILE A 31 -2.45 5.82 12.57
CA ILE A 31 -2.69 4.36 12.46
C ILE A 31 -2.42 3.67 13.80
N THR A 32 -1.33 4.03 14.48
CA THR A 32 -0.98 3.46 15.78
C THR A 32 -2.05 3.77 16.83
N SER A 33 -2.55 5.01 16.85
CA SER A 33 -3.60 5.44 17.77
C SER A 33 -4.91 4.66 17.55
N LEU A 34 -5.29 4.44 16.29
CA LEU A 34 -6.48 3.67 15.94
C LEU A 34 -6.34 2.19 16.25
N LYS A 35 -5.17 1.59 15.97
CA LYS A 35 -4.86 0.20 16.35
C LYS A 35 -4.99 0.01 17.86
N GLN A 36 -4.49 0.96 18.66
CA GLN A 36 -4.64 0.93 20.12
C GLN A 36 -6.10 1.06 20.56
N ALA A 37 -6.86 1.97 19.95
CA ALA A 37 -8.29 2.12 20.23
C ALA A 37 -9.07 0.85 19.90
N PHE A 38 -8.77 0.20 18.78
CA PHE A 38 -9.38 -1.07 18.36
C PHE A 38 -9.06 -2.20 19.33
N MET A 39 -7.79 -2.35 19.76
CA MET A 39 -7.39 -3.31 20.79
C MET A 39 -8.12 -3.06 22.12
N GLY A 40 -8.25 -1.79 22.53
CA GLY A 40 -9.05 -1.41 23.70
C GLY A 40 -10.52 -1.84 23.54
N GLY A 41 -11.09 -1.64 22.36
CA GLY A 41 -12.43 -2.09 22.02
C GLY A 41 -12.62 -3.60 22.18
N ILE A 42 -11.72 -4.41 21.62
CA ILE A 42 -11.75 -5.89 21.71
C ILE A 42 -11.83 -6.37 23.17
N ARG A 43 -11.09 -5.72 24.08
CA ARG A 43 -11.08 -6.06 25.51
C ARG A 43 -12.41 -5.84 26.21
N HIS A 44 -13.23 -4.92 25.71
CA HIS A 44 -14.54 -4.59 26.27
C HIS A 44 -15.71 -5.33 25.60
N ILE A 45 -15.46 -6.12 24.55
CA ILE A 45 -16.51 -6.89 23.87
C ILE A 45 -16.99 -8.04 24.77
N THR A 46 -18.29 -8.05 25.06
CA THR A 46 -18.93 -9.03 25.95
C THR A 46 -19.42 -10.30 25.25
N TRP A 47 -19.62 -10.26 23.93
CA TRP A 47 -20.10 -11.43 23.17
C TRP A 47 -18.97 -12.41 22.79
N LEU A 48 -17.71 -11.98 22.90
CA LEU A 48 -16.53 -12.83 22.68
C LEU A 48 -16.18 -13.59 23.95
N ASP A 49 -16.00 -14.91 23.81
CA ASP A 49 -15.40 -15.73 24.86
C ASP A 49 -13.91 -15.35 25.06
N PRO A 50 -13.31 -15.74 26.20
CA PRO A 50 -11.92 -15.38 26.51
C PRO A 50 -10.88 -15.89 25.51
N GLU A 51 -11.06 -17.09 24.96
CA GLU A 51 -10.09 -17.70 24.04
C GLU A 51 -10.09 -16.97 22.70
N THR A 52 -11.28 -16.76 22.12
CA THR A 52 -11.43 -16.00 20.86
C THR A 52 -10.91 -14.57 21.01
N ARG A 53 -11.09 -13.93 22.18
CA ARG A 53 -10.57 -12.60 22.45
C ARG A 53 -9.03 -12.55 22.33
N VAL A 54 -8.34 -13.52 22.92
CA VAL A 54 -6.87 -13.60 22.83
C VAL A 54 -6.43 -13.75 21.37
N SER A 55 -7.05 -14.64 20.61
CA SER A 55 -6.75 -14.80 19.18
C SER A 55 -7.02 -13.54 18.36
N CYS A 56 -8.05 -12.76 18.69
CA CYS A 56 -8.30 -11.46 18.07
C CYS A 56 -7.19 -10.45 18.39
N GLU A 57 -6.76 -10.37 19.65
CA GLU A 57 -5.65 -9.49 20.06
C GLU A 57 -4.35 -9.85 19.34
N GLU A 58 -3.99 -11.15 19.28
CA GLU A 58 -2.81 -11.64 18.57
C GLU A 58 -2.85 -11.32 17.06
N LYS A 59 -4.02 -11.45 16.43
CA LYS A 59 -4.20 -11.09 15.02
C LYS A 59 -3.98 -9.60 14.79
N VAL A 60 -4.54 -8.74 15.64
CA VAL A 60 -4.38 -7.29 15.52
C VAL A 60 -2.92 -6.92 15.79
N GLU A 61 -2.30 -7.48 16.81
CA GLU A 61 -0.92 -7.21 17.17
C GLU A 61 0.03 -7.54 16.02
N SER A 62 -0.13 -8.73 15.41
CA SER A 62 0.66 -9.19 14.26
C SER A 62 0.33 -8.49 12.92
N MET A 63 -0.71 -7.64 12.89
CA MET A 63 -1.09 -6.92 11.67
C MET A 63 -0.03 -5.89 11.28
N THR A 64 0.43 -5.97 10.04
CA THR A 64 1.43 -5.07 9.46
C THR A 64 0.79 -3.92 8.69
N THR A 65 1.55 -2.84 8.50
CA THR A 65 1.09 -1.65 7.76
C THR A 65 2.03 -1.35 6.61
N LYS A 66 1.48 -1.35 5.39
CA LYS A 66 2.14 -0.92 4.15
C LYS A 66 1.67 0.49 3.82
N LEU A 67 2.53 1.49 4.06
CA LEU A 67 2.18 2.91 3.90
C LEU A 67 2.91 3.53 2.70
N GLY A 68 2.17 4.21 1.84
CA GLY A 68 2.66 4.92 0.67
C GLY A 68 2.97 3.98 -0.48
N PHE A 69 4.20 3.44 -0.50
CA PHE A 69 4.77 2.73 -1.65
C PHE A 69 5.89 1.78 -1.20
N PRO A 70 6.22 0.75 -2.00
CA PRO A 70 7.36 -0.10 -1.73
C PRO A 70 8.68 0.67 -1.91
N ARG A 71 9.58 0.61 -0.92
CA ARG A 71 10.79 1.46 -0.88
C ARG A 71 11.72 1.27 -2.07
N TYR A 72 11.75 0.09 -2.66
CA TYR A 72 12.65 -0.22 -3.78
C TYR A 72 12.40 0.68 -5.00
N ILE A 73 11.22 1.28 -5.18
CA ILE A 73 10.94 2.15 -6.33
C ILE A 73 11.72 3.46 -6.28
N LEU A 74 12.29 3.82 -5.12
CA LEU A 74 13.19 4.97 -4.99
C LEU A 74 14.61 4.67 -5.48
N ASP A 75 14.98 3.39 -5.53
CA ASP A 75 16.25 2.91 -6.07
C ASP A 75 16.11 2.68 -7.59
N PRO A 76 16.75 3.51 -8.44
CA PRO A 76 16.65 3.38 -9.89
C PRO A 76 17.09 2.01 -10.40
N VAL A 77 18.11 1.39 -9.77
CA VAL A 77 18.64 0.10 -10.23
C VAL A 77 17.63 -1.01 -10.02
N GLN A 78 16.95 -1.01 -8.86
CA GLN A 78 15.90 -1.98 -8.58
C GLN A 78 14.67 -1.75 -9.46
N LEU A 79 14.29 -0.49 -9.67
CA LEU A 79 13.16 -0.14 -10.54
C LEU A 79 13.41 -0.52 -12.01
N ASP A 80 14.61 -0.27 -12.52
CA ASP A 80 14.99 -0.65 -13.89
C ASP A 80 15.04 -2.18 -14.05
N THR A 81 15.52 -2.89 -13.02
CA THR A 81 15.50 -4.36 -12.99
C THR A 81 14.08 -4.90 -13.08
N ASP A 82 13.13 -4.25 -12.41
CA ASP A 82 11.71 -4.59 -12.52
C ASP A 82 11.26 -4.52 -13.99
N TYR A 83 11.65 -3.50 -14.75
CA TYR A 83 11.23 -3.29 -16.14
C TYR A 83 12.17 -3.83 -17.23
N ALA A 84 13.26 -4.52 -16.88
CA ALA A 84 14.35 -4.90 -17.80
C ALA A 84 13.92 -5.75 -19.01
N GLY A 85 12.77 -6.43 -18.93
CA GLY A 85 12.22 -7.27 -20.02
C GLY A 85 11.14 -6.59 -20.88
N LEU A 86 10.84 -5.32 -20.65
CA LEU A 86 9.74 -4.61 -21.30
C LEU A 86 10.25 -3.55 -22.28
N GLU A 87 10.03 -3.79 -23.57
CA GLU A 87 10.41 -2.87 -24.64
C GLU A 87 9.20 -2.16 -25.24
N ILE A 88 9.18 -0.83 -25.19
CA ILE A 88 8.12 0.02 -25.72
C ILE A 88 8.63 0.83 -26.91
N SER A 89 7.79 1.03 -27.92
CA SER A 89 8.07 1.87 -29.11
C SER A 89 7.08 3.03 -29.21
N GLU A 90 7.54 4.23 -29.54
CA GLU A 90 6.66 5.39 -29.71
C GLU A 90 5.68 5.25 -30.88
N GLU A 91 6.02 4.45 -31.89
CA GLU A 91 5.28 4.33 -33.15
C GLU A 91 4.26 3.18 -33.16
N HIS A 92 4.32 2.28 -32.19
CA HIS A 92 3.58 1.00 -32.23
C HIS A 92 2.71 0.75 -31.00
N PHE A 93 1.69 1.60 -30.81
CA PHE A 93 0.80 1.56 -29.66
C PHE A 93 0.15 0.19 -29.39
N LEU A 94 -0.44 -0.47 -30.39
CA LEU A 94 -1.09 -1.76 -30.20
C LEU A 94 -0.08 -2.85 -29.77
N ASN A 95 1.11 -2.86 -30.37
CA ASN A 95 2.17 -3.80 -30.00
C ASN A 95 2.64 -3.56 -28.57
N ASN A 96 2.74 -2.30 -28.12
CA ASN A 96 3.07 -1.98 -26.73
C ASN A 96 2.05 -2.58 -25.76
N ILE A 97 0.76 -2.50 -26.06
CA ILE A 97 -0.30 -3.10 -25.23
C ILE A 97 -0.12 -4.62 -25.14
N LEU A 98 0.14 -5.29 -26.27
CA LEU A 98 0.35 -6.74 -26.27
C LEU A 98 1.62 -7.14 -25.51
N LYS A 99 2.73 -6.40 -25.70
CA LYS A 99 3.97 -6.62 -24.96
C LYS A 99 3.78 -6.42 -23.46
N MET A 100 3.05 -5.37 -23.05
CA MET A 100 2.75 -5.09 -21.66
C MET A 100 1.94 -6.21 -21.01
N ASN A 101 0.84 -6.64 -21.63
CA ASN A 101 0.02 -7.74 -21.10
C ASN A 101 0.83 -9.04 -20.96
N ARG A 102 1.65 -9.35 -21.97
CA ARG A 102 2.53 -10.53 -21.91
C ARG A 102 3.54 -10.41 -20.77
N TYR A 103 4.15 -9.25 -20.59
CA TYR A 103 5.11 -8.99 -19.54
C TYR A 103 4.48 -9.16 -18.14
N GLU A 104 3.29 -8.59 -17.90
CA GLU A 104 2.57 -8.73 -16.63
C GLU A 104 2.24 -10.20 -16.31
N VAL A 105 1.75 -10.96 -17.30
CA VAL A 105 1.49 -12.40 -17.13
C VAL A 105 2.76 -13.16 -16.75
N ILE A 106 3.89 -12.89 -17.43
CA ILE A 106 5.17 -13.55 -17.11
C ILE A 106 5.63 -13.15 -15.70
N LYS A 107 5.51 -11.87 -15.33
CA LYS A 107 5.87 -11.37 -13.98
C LYS A 107 5.07 -12.08 -12.89
N GLU A 108 3.76 -12.24 -13.06
CA GLU A 108 2.94 -13.00 -12.09
C GLU A 108 3.28 -14.49 -12.05
N LEU A 109 3.52 -15.13 -13.20
CA LEU A 109 3.91 -16.54 -13.25
C LEU A 109 5.25 -16.81 -12.55
N THR A 110 6.23 -15.91 -12.67
CA THR A 110 7.53 -16.05 -12.00
C THR A 110 7.43 -15.97 -10.47
N LYS A 111 6.36 -15.37 -9.93
CA LYS A 111 6.10 -15.37 -8.48
C LYS A 111 5.74 -16.75 -7.94
N MET A 112 5.17 -17.65 -8.77
CA MET A 112 4.73 -18.97 -8.33
C MET A 112 5.87 -19.86 -7.80
N THR A 113 7.11 -19.60 -8.25
CA THR A 113 8.28 -20.41 -7.89
C THR A 113 9.13 -19.80 -6.77
N ARG A 114 8.73 -18.65 -6.20
CA ARG A 114 9.46 -17.98 -5.13
C ARG A 114 8.59 -17.70 -3.91
N THR A 115 9.23 -17.44 -2.78
CA THR A 115 8.54 -16.97 -1.58
C THR A 115 8.09 -15.52 -1.77
N VAL A 116 6.97 -15.18 -1.13
CA VAL A 116 6.45 -13.80 -1.08
C VAL A 116 7.42 -12.92 -0.31
N ASP A 117 7.83 -11.81 -0.91
CA ASP A 117 8.58 -10.75 -0.27
C ASP A 117 7.57 -9.73 0.27
N LYS A 118 7.34 -9.74 1.59
CA LYS A 118 6.33 -8.88 2.20
C LYS A 118 6.63 -7.38 2.04
N GLU A 119 7.87 -6.99 1.81
CA GLU A 119 8.26 -5.59 1.66
C GLU A 119 8.10 -5.10 0.23
N LYS A 120 8.46 -5.95 -0.75
CA LYS A 120 8.42 -5.61 -2.18
C LYS A 120 7.10 -5.97 -2.85
N ASP A 121 6.49 -7.09 -2.47
CA ASP A 121 5.26 -7.58 -3.08
C ASP A 121 4.05 -6.83 -2.51
N TRP A 122 3.61 -5.84 -3.28
CA TRP A 122 2.35 -5.13 -3.07
C TRP A 122 1.36 -5.61 -4.12
N PHE A 123 0.17 -6.02 -3.70
CA PHE A 123 -0.88 -6.43 -4.63
C PHE A 123 -1.62 -5.24 -5.27
N VAL A 124 -1.35 -4.02 -4.80
CA VAL A 124 -1.94 -2.77 -5.31
C VAL A 124 -0.87 -1.78 -5.74
N GLN A 125 -1.20 -0.99 -6.75
CA GLN A 125 -0.31 0.07 -7.23
C GLN A 125 -0.32 1.27 -6.26
N PRO A 126 0.81 1.97 -6.07
CA PRO A 126 0.90 3.05 -5.08
C PRO A 126 0.02 4.27 -5.34
N LEU A 127 -0.34 4.54 -6.61
CA LEU A 127 -1.12 5.73 -6.98
C LEU A 127 -2.64 5.53 -6.92
N VAL A 128 -3.11 4.36 -6.51
CA VAL A 128 -4.54 4.11 -6.33
C VAL A 128 -5.08 4.94 -5.18
N VAL A 129 -6.23 5.59 -5.39
CA VAL A 129 -6.91 6.39 -4.36
C VAL A 129 -7.89 5.50 -3.61
N ASN A 130 -7.36 4.56 -2.82
CA ASN A 130 -8.15 3.65 -1.98
C ASN A 130 -7.28 3.11 -0.83
N ALA A 131 -7.85 2.34 0.09
CA ALA A 131 -7.13 1.56 1.09
C ALA A 131 -7.58 0.10 1.03
N PHE A 132 -6.72 -0.82 1.47
CA PHE A 132 -6.97 -2.25 1.32
C PHE A 132 -6.51 -3.06 2.54
N TYR A 133 -7.14 -4.21 2.76
CA TYR A 133 -6.69 -5.22 3.70
C TYR A 133 -6.32 -6.52 2.96
N GLU A 134 -5.08 -6.94 3.10
CA GLU A 134 -4.53 -8.19 2.57
C GLU A 134 -4.71 -9.31 3.60
N ALA A 135 -5.73 -10.15 3.42
CA ALA A 135 -6.04 -11.20 4.39
C ALA A 135 -4.93 -12.24 4.56
N THR A 136 -4.25 -12.61 3.46
CA THR A 136 -3.15 -13.59 3.46
C THR A 136 -1.88 -13.06 4.12
N GLY A 137 -1.60 -11.77 3.97
CA GLY A 137 -0.45 -11.08 4.56
C GLY A 137 -0.72 -10.51 5.96
N ASN A 138 -1.97 -10.50 6.42
CA ASN A 138 -2.44 -9.73 7.58
C ASN A 138 -1.89 -8.30 7.56
N ALA A 139 -2.11 -7.60 6.43
CA ALA A 139 -1.53 -6.29 6.19
C ALA A 139 -2.60 -5.28 5.77
N VAL A 140 -2.57 -4.09 6.34
CA VAL A 140 -3.35 -2.94 5.86
C VAL A 140 -2.46 -2.11 4.94
N ILE A 141 -2.98 -1.77 3.77
CA ILE A 141 -2.25 -1.06 2.71
C ILE A 141 -2.90 0.30 2.47
N PHE A 142 -2.11 1.36 2.60
CA PHE A 142 -2.47 2.74 2.30
C PHE A 142 -1.56 3.28 1.20
N PRO A 143 -1.89 3.06 -0.08
CA PRO A 143 -1.17 3.63 -1.22
C PRO A 143 -1.03 5.15 -1.11
N VAL A 144 0.08 5.71 -1.61
CA VAL A 144 0.31 7.17 -1.57
C VAL A 144 -0.78 7.99 -2.26
N GLY A 145 -1.50 7.39 -3.22
CA GLY A 145 -2.62 8.03 -3.92
C GLY A 145 -3.77 8.48 -3.00
N ILE A 146 -4.02 7.79 -1.87
CA ILE A 146 -5.06 8.20 -0.90
C ILE A 146 -4.57 9.25 0.10
N LEU A 147 -3.25 9.40 0.26
CA LEU A 147 -2.62 10.24 1.30
C LEU A 147 -2.52 11.71 0.88
N ARG A 148 -3.61 12.25 0.35
CA ARG A 148 -3.71 13.61 -0.17
C ARG A 148 -5.04 14.24 0.21
N SER A 149 -5.15 15.55 0.00
CA SER A 149 -6.41 16.27 0.21
C SER A 149 -7.53 15.68 -0.68
N PRO A 150 -8.77 15.54 -0.17
CA PRO A 150 -9.25 15.96 1.15
C PRO A 150 -9.00 14.94 2.27
N ILE A 151 -8.59 13.71 1.96
CA ILE A 151 -8.52 12.60 2.92
C ILE A 151 -7.46 12.84 4.00
N PHE A 152 -6.28 13.33 3.60
CA PHE A 152 -5.21 13.72 4.51
C PHE A 152 -4.63 15.07 4.09
N THR A 153 -4.34 15.92 5.06
CA THR A 153 -3.61 17.16 4.82
C THR A 153 -2.71 17.42 6.02
N PRO A 154 -1.42 17.70 5.83
CA PRO A 154 -0.57 18.16 6.91
C PRO A 154 -1.11 19.49 7.48
N ASP A 155 -0.77 19.80 8.72
CA ASP A 155 -1.05 21.09 9.38
C ASP A 155 -2.53 21.49 9.60
N ARG A 156 -3.48 20.59 9.32
CA ARG A 156 -4.90 20.82 9.68
C ARG A 156 -5.24 20.26 11.07
N PRO A 157 -6.31 20.74 11.72
CA PRO A 157 -6.73 20.21 13.01
C PRO A 157 -6.90 18.68 12.98
N LYS A 158 -6.24 17.99 13.92
CA LYS A 158 -6.14 16.51 13.93
C LYS A 158 -7.49 15.82 13.79
N TYR A 159 -8.55 16.36 14.42
CA TYR A 159 -9.89 15.77 14.37
C TYR A 159 -10.44 15.61 12.93
N LEU A 160 -10.02 16.47 11.98
CA LEU A 160 -10.39 16.31 10.56
C LEU A 160 -9.68 15.11 9.93
N ASN A 161 -8.38 14.93 10.22
CA ASN A 161 -7.63 13.76 9.77
C ASN A 161 -8.19 12.47 10.40
N PHE A 162 -8.54 12.49 11.69
CA PHE A 162 -9.21 11.35 12.33
C PHE A 162 -10.59 11.06 11.73
N GLY A 163 -11.39 12.08 11.42
CA GLY A 163 -12.72 11.89 10.84
C GLY A 163 -12.72 11.42 9.39
N MET A 164 -11.64 11.67 8.64
CA MET A 164 -11.51 11.26 7.24
C MET A 164 -10.64 10.02 7.09
N LEU A 165 -9.31 10.18 7.20
CA LEU A 165 -8.38 9.07 7.09
C LEU A 165 -8.60 8.03 8.20
N GLY A 166 -8.96 8.47 9.41
CA GLY A 166 -9.20 7.53 10.51
C GLY A 166 -10.41 6.61 10.30
N VAL A 167 -11.45 7.07 9.61
CA VAL A 167 -12.60 6.21 9.21
C VAL A 167 -12.20 5.21 8.12
N VAL A 168 -11.21 5.54 7.29
CA VAL A 168 -10.68 4.60 6.28
C VAL A 168 -9.76 3.56 6.92
N ILE A 169 -9.07 3.90 8.01
CA ILE A 169 -8.17 2.99 8.74
C ILE A 169 -8.94 2.03 9.66
N GLY A 170 -9.97 2.53 10.35
CA GLY A 170 -10.77 1.77 11.30
C GLY A 170 -11.70 0.76 10.64
#